data_AF-A0A0A5HPA5-F1
#
_entry.id   AF-A0A0A5HPA5-F1
#
_cell.length_a   1.000
_cell.length_b   1.000
_cell.length_c   1.000
_cell.angle_alpha   90.00
_cell.angle_beta   90.00
_cell.angle_gamma   90.00
#
_symmetry.space_group_name_H-M   'P 1'
#
loop_
_entity.id
_entity.type
_entity.pdbx_description
1 polymer ?
#
loop_
_entity_poly.entity_id
_entity_poly.type
_entity_poly.pdbx_seq_one_letter_code
_entity_poly.pdbx_strand_id
1 'polypeptide(L)'
;MQAILALLTEVFNAITLNKWKKSQDQVQRVFAGSVVELLKDEKKLMIMEHGVDESSISKYGIPVQNVSEYELGQKLEVTVYSNELDRTWSLEQGRFEVKAI
;
A
#
# COMPACT_ATOMS: atom_id res chain seq x y z
N MET A 1 22.17 37.27 -16.46
CA MET A 1 20.71 37.13 -16.31
C MET A 1 20.21 35.68 -16.53
N GLN A 2 21.07 34.64 -16.43
CA GLN A 2 20.68 33.23 -16.60
C GLN A 2 20.70 32.40 -15.31
N ALA A 3 21.48 32.82 -14.29
CA ALA A 3 21.64 32.06 -13.04
C ALA A 3 20.36 31.99 -12.17
N ILE A 4 19.52 33.03 -12.21
CA ILE A 4 18.27 33.09 -11.41
C ILE A 4 17.21 32.12 -11.98
N LEU A 5 17.18 31.94 -13.30
CA LEU A 5 16.23 31.03 -13.97
C LEU A 5 16.55 29.56 -13.67
N ALA A 6 17.83 29.20 -13.62
CA ALA A 6 18.28 27.85 -13.28
C ALA A 6 17.91 27.49 -11.82
N LEU A 7 18.17 28.40 -10.88
CA LEU A 7 17.83 28.25 -9.45
C LEU A 7 16.32 28.09 -9.23
N LEU A 8 15.48 28.85 -9.94
CA LEU A 8 14.02 28.68 -9.86
C LEU A 8 13.56 27.32 -10.39
N THR A 9 14.19 26.82 -11.45
CA THR A 9 13.82 25.52 -12.06
C THR A 9 14.20 24.35 -11.14
N GLU A 10 15.38 24.40 -10.51
CA GLU A 10 15.82 23.40 -9.54
C GLU A 10 14.95 23.38 -8.28
N VAL A 11 14.62 24.56 -7.74
CA VAL A 11 13.75 24.69 -6.57
C VAL A 11 12.33 24.20 -6.88
N PHE A 12 11.80 24.50 -8.08
CA PHE A 12 10.48 24.02 -8.48
C PHE A 12 10.44 22.50 -8.62
N ASN A 13 11.45 21.89 -9.25
CA ASN A 13 11.60 20.44 -9.36
C ASN A 13 11.75 19.77 -7.98
N ALA A 14 12.57 20.33 -7.09
CA ALA A 14 12.75 19.78 -5.75
C ALA A 14 11.44 19.83 -4.92
N ILE A 15 10.71 20.94 -4.97
CA ILE A 15 9.43 21.10 -4.24
C ILE A 15 8.35 20.19 -4.81
N THR A 16 8.25 20.05 -6.14
CA THR A 16 7.31 19.12 -6.76
C THR A 16 7.67 17.68 -6.43
N LEU A 17 8.92 17.25 -6.60
CA LEU A 17 9.33 15.89 -6.21
C LEU A 17 9.03 15.59 -4.73
N ASN A 18 9.29 16.54 -3.83
CA ASN A 18 9.05 16.32 -2.41
C ASN A 18 7.55 16.21 -2.10
N LYS A 19 6.69 17.02 -2.74
CA LYS A 19 5.23 16.91 -2.58
C LYS A 19 4.69 15.60 -3.16
N TRP A 20 5.18 15.17 -4.32
CA TRP A 20 4.81 13.90 -4.94
C TRP A 20 5.23 12.70 -4.09
N LYS A 21 6.44 12.74 -3.53
CA LYS A 21 6.91 11.70 -2.62
C LYS A 21 6.10 11.65 -1.31
N LYS A 22 5.72 12.81 -0.76
CA LYS A 22 4.91 12.89 0.47
C LYS A 22 3.46 12.42 0.26
N SER A 23 2.97 12.56 -0.96
CA SER A 23 1.63 12.15 -1.40
C SER A 23 1.51 10.63 -1.54
N GLN A 24 2.56 9.95 -2.02
CA GLN A 24 2.61 8.48 -2.16
C GLN A 24 2.69 7.71 -0.82
N ASP A 25 2.93 8.40 0.30
CA ASP A 25 3.10 7.78 1.63
C ASP A 25 1.93 8.06 2.59
N GLN A 26 0.81 8.60 2.09
CA GLN A 26 -0.35 8.81 2.94
C GLN A 26 -1.05 7.48 3.22
N VAL A 27 -1.12 7.10 4.50
CA VAL A 27 -1.90 5.93 4.94
C VAL A 27 -3.37 6.17 4.62
N GLN A 28 -3.94 5.31 3.79
CA GLN A 28 -5.34 5.37 3.37
C GLN A 28 -6.22 4.49 4.26
N ARG A 29 -5.74 3.31 4.63
CA ARG A 29 -6.46 2.35 5.47
C ARG A 29 -5.49 1.44 6.20
N VAL A 30 -5.84 1.05 7.42
CA VAL A 30 -5.19 -0.03 8.16
C VAL A 30 -6.28 -1.03 8.55
N PHE A 31 -6.02 -2.31 8.39
CA PHE A 31 -6.91 -3.36 8.86
C PHE A 31 -6.15 -4.59 9.33
N ALA A 32 -6.76 -5.35 10.24
CA ALA A 32 -6.24 -6.64 10.69
C ALA A 32 -7.03 -7.77 10.03
N GLY A 33 -6.35 -8.87 9.71
CA GLY A 33 -6.97 -10.03 9.12
C GLY A 33 -6.13 -11.29 9.25
N SER A 34 -6.70 -12.42 8.81
CA SER A 34 -5.99 -13.70 8.76
C SER A 34 -5.71 -14.11 7.33
N VAL A 35 -4.54 -14.72 7.09
CA VAL A 35 -4.22 -15.35 5.81
C VAL A 35 -5.14 -16.55 5.62
N VAL A 36 -5.92 -16.57 4.54
CA VAL A 36 -6.80 -17.69 4.19
C VAL A 36 -6.31 -18.46 2.96
N GLU A 37 -5.44 -17.85 2.15
CA GLU A 37 -4.86 -18.50 0.97
C GLU A 37 -3.49 -17.91 0.62
N LEU A 38 -2.60 -18.75 0.09
CA LEU A 38 -1.25 -18.40 -0.35
C LEU A 38 -1.16 -18.60 -1.87
N LEU A 39 -1.26 -17.51 -2.65
CA LEU A 39 -1.18 -17.55 -4.11
C LEU A 39 0.26 -17.34 -4.57
N LYS A 40 1.06 -18.42 -4.52
CA LYS A 40 2.50 -18.38 -4.80
C LYS A 40 2.83 -17.90 -6.23
N ASP A 41 2.08 -18.38 -7.21
CA ASP A 41 2.30 -18.05 -8.62
C ASP A 41 2.03 -16.56 -8.91
N GLU A 42 1.07 -15.97 -8.20
CA GLU A 42 0.70 -14.54 -8.32
C GLU A 42 1.45 -13.63 -7.34
N LYS A 43 2.25 -14.21 -6.43
CA LYS A 43 2.88 -13.50 -5.30
C LYS A 43 1.88 -12.68 -4.46
N LYS A 44 0.73 -13.28 -4.16
CA LYS A 44 -0.34 -12.64 -3.36
C LYS A 44 -0.72 -13.47 -2.15
N LEU A 45 -1.18 -12.78 -1.10
CA LEU A 45 -1.86 -13.36 0.04
C LEU A 45 -3.35 -13.03 -0.07
N MET A 46 -4.22 -14.01 0.15
CA MET A 46 -5.63 -13.71 0.42
C MET A 46 -5.79 -13.52 1.91
N ILE A 47 -6.19 -12.31 2.30
CA ILE A 47 -6.38 -11.93 3.70
C ILE A 47 -7.86 -11.69 3.95
N MET A 48 -8.39 -12.37 4.94
CA MET A 48 -9.74 -12.19 5.44
C MET A 48 -9.71 -11.15 6.57
N GLU A 49 -10.29 -9.99 6.33
CA GLU A 49 -10.38 -8.91 7.33
C GLU A 49 -11.28 -9.34 8.49
N HIS A 50 -10.84 -9.04 9.70
CA HIS A 50 -11.68 -9.18 10.89
C HIS A 50 -12.43 -7.86 11.12
N GLY A 51 -13.69 -7.82 10.69
CA GLY A 51 -14.58 -6.69 10.95
C GLY A 51 -15.04 -6.61 12.41
N VAL A 52 -15.55 -5.44 12.82
CA VAL A 52 -16.20 -5.24 14.13
C VAL A 52 -17.60 -5.91 14.17
N ASP A 53 -18.22 -6.09 13.00
CA ASP A 53 -19.45 -6.85 12.80
C ASP A 53 -19.15 -8.14 12.03
N GLU A 54 -19.47 -9.29 12.61
CA GLU A 54 -19.23 -10.64 12.04
C GLU A 54 -19.95 -10.88 10.69
N SER A 55 -20.85 -9.99 10.29
CA SER A 55 -21.69 -10.14 9.08
C SER A 55 -20.98 -9.76 7.77
N SER A 56 -19.88 -9.01 7.82
CA SER A 56 -19.18 -8.50 6.63
C SER A 56 -17.74 -8.98 6.59
N ILE A 57 -17.55 -10.24 6.18
CA ILE A 57 -16.23 -10.82 5.95
C ILE A 57 -15.72 -10.34 4.58
N SER A 58 -14.85 -9.33 4.58
CA SER A 58 -14.16 -8.88 3.37
C SER A 58 -12.87 -9.67 3.15
N LYS A 59 -12.63 -10.11 1.92
CA LYS A 59 -11.38 -10.76 1.51
C LYS A 59 -10.62 -9.87 0.54
N TYR A 60 -9.31 -9.73 0.76
CA TYR A 60 -8.43 -8.90 -0.07
C TYR A 60 -7.24 -9.72 -0.57
N GLY A 61 -6.91 -9.57 -1.84
CA GLY A 61 -5.67 -10.09 -2.41
C GLY A 61 -4.57 -9.05 -2.27
N ILE A 62 -3.60 -9.28 -1.39
CA ILE A 62 -2.51 -8.36 -1.09
C ILE A 62 -1.22 -8.88 -1.74
N PRO A 63 -0.58 -8.11 -2.64
CA PRO A 63 0.70 -8.50 -3.23
C PRO A 63 1.81 -8.43 -2.17
N VAL A 64 2.69 -9.43 -2.17
CA VAL A 64 3.85 -9.50 -1.27
C VAL A 64 5.11 -9.89 -2.05
N GLN A 65 6.29 -9.54 -1.54
CA GLN A 65 7.55 -9.88 -2.20
C GLN A 65 7.81 -11.39 -2.18
N ASN A 66 7.49 -12.03 -1.05
CA ASN A 66 7.72 -13.45 -0.82
C ASN A 66 6.56 -14.06 -0.02
N VAL A 67 5.76 -14.89 -0.68
CA VAL A 67 4.62 -15.59 -0.05
C VAL A 67 5.09 -16.62 0.99
N SER A 68 6.33 -17.10 0.89
CA SER A 68 6.85 -18.15 1.79
C SER A 68 7.17 -17.67 3.20
N GLU A 69 7.14 -16.35 3.43
CA GLU A 69 7.30 -15.74 4.76
C GLU A 69 6.02 -15.78 5.60
N TYR A 70 4.93 -16.27 5.01
CA TYR A 70 3.60 -16.26 5.61
C TYR A 70 3.00 -17.66 5.71
N GLU A 71 2.16 -17.85 6.71
CA GLU A 71 1.47 -19.11 6.98
C GLU A 71 -0.06 -18.95 6.91
N LEU A 72 -0.76 -20.03 6.56
CA LEU A 72 -2.22 -20.06 6.61
C LEU A 72 -2.70 -19.86 8.05
N GLY A 73 -3.70 -19.00 8.24
CA GLY A 73 -4.24 -18.63 9.55
C GLY A 73 -3.42 -17.58 10.30
N GLN A 74 -2.25 -17.18 9.78
CA GLN A 74 -1.44 -16.14 10.39
C GLN A 74 -2.20 -14.82 10.43
N LYS A 75 -2.18 -14.15 11.58
CA LYS A 75 -2.77 -12.83 11.76
C LYS A 75 -1.80 -11.76 11.29
N LEU A 76 -2.31 -10.84 10.48
CA LEU A 76 -1.55 -9.77 9.87
C LEU A 76 -2.27 -8.44 10.08
N GLU A 77 -1.50 -7.38 10.27
CA GLU A 77 -1.91 -6.01 10.07
C GLU A 77 -1.46 -5.55 8.69
N VAL A 78 -2.39 -5.01 7.90
CA VAL A 78 -2.15 -4.52 6.55
C VAL A 78 -2.37 -3.01 6.52
N THR A 79 -1.34 -2.28 6.12
CA THR A 79 -1.41 -0.84 5.87
C THR A 79 -1.43 -0.60 4.36
N VAL A 80 -2.48 0.07 3.90
CA VAL A 80 -2.68 0.48 2.51
C VAL A 80 -2.32 1.95 2.38
N TYR A 81 -1.39 2.27 1.50
CA TYR A 81 -0.99 3.64 1.19
C TYR A 81 -1.66 4.13 -0.09
N SER A 82 -2.05 5.40 -0.10
CA SER A 82 -2.58 6.10 -1.27
C SER A 82 -1.46 6.39 -2.27
N ASN A 83 -1.69 6.09 -3.55
CA ASN A 83 -0.94 6.69 -4.65
C ASN A 83 -1.73 7.92 -5.09
N GLU A 84 -1.55 9.11 -4.50
CA GLU A 84 -2.33 10.24 -5.01
C GLU A 84 -1.87 10.67 -6.41
N LEU A 85 -2.75 10.40 -7.36
CA LEU A 85 -3.04 11.16 -8.57
C LEU A 85 -4.45 10.80 -9.04
N ASP A 86 -4.86 9.55 -8.81
CA ASP A 86 -6.18 9.04 -9.16
C ASP A 86 -6.97 8.74 -7.89
N ARG A 87 -8.24 9.19 -7.82
CA ARG A 87 -9.15 8.89 -6.70
C ARG A 87 -9.65 7.43 -6.73
N THR A 88 -9.16 6.65 -7.69
CA THR A 88 -9.52 5.27 -7.93
C THR A 88 -8.50 4.35 -7.23
N TRP A 89 -8.94 3.68 -6.18
CA TRP A 89 -8.16 2.65 -5.50
C TRP A 89 -7.96 1.45 -6.44
N SER A 90 -6.70 1.12 -6.73
CA SER A 90 -6.33 -0.11 -7.45
C SER A 90 -5.32 -0.90 -6.64
N LEU A 91 -5.68 -2.16 -6.33
CA LEU A 91 -4.79 -3.11 -5.66
C LEU A 91 -3.51 -3.40 -6.47
N GLU A 92 -3.53 -3.18 -7.78
CA GLU A 92 -2.39 -3.47 -8.67
C GLU A 92 -1.32 -2.38 -8.67
N GLN A 93 -1.67 -1.16 -8.24
CA GLN A 93 -0.72 -0.04 -8.20
C GLN A 93 -0.48 0.50 -6.79
N GLY A 94 -1.30 0.14 -5.81
CA GLY A 94 -1.14 0.56 -4.42
C GLY A 94 0.14 0.03 -3.76
N ARG A 95 0.68 0.80 -2.82
CA ARG A 95 1.75 0.33 -1.93
C ARG A 95 1.12 -0.28 -0.68
N PHE A 96 1.64 -1.44 -0.27
CA PHE A 96 1.19 -2.16 0.91
C PHE A 96 2.36 -2.37 1.87
N GLU A 97 2.08 -2.27 3.16
CA GLU A 97 2.94 -2.80 4.21
C GLU A 97 2.16 -3.86 4.97
N VAL A 98 2.78 -5.02 5.19
CA VAL A 98 2.18 -6.16 5.88
C VAL A 98 3.06 -6.49 7.09
N LYS A 99 2.45 -6.58 8.26
CA LYS A 99 3.13 -6.90 9.53
C LYS A 99 2.44 -8.07 10.21
N ALA A 100 3.21 -9.04 10.69
CA ALA A 100 2.71 -10.09 11.55
C ALA A 100 2.41 -9.56 12.95
N ILE A 101 1.31 -10.00 13.55
CA ILE A 101 0.85 -9.61 14.90
C ILE A 101 0.59 -10.81 15.79
#